data_AF-A0A4S3KQF7-F1
#
_entry.id   AF-A0A4S3KQF7-F1
#
_cell.length_a   1.000
_cell.length_b   1.000
_cell.length_c   1.000
_cell.angle_alpha   90.00
_cell.angle_beta   90.00
_cell.angle_gamma   90.00
#
_symmetry.space_group_name_H-M   'P 1'
#
loop_
_entity.id
_entity.type
_entity.pdbx_description
1 polymer ?
#
loop_
_entity_poly.entity_id
_entity_poly.type
_entity_poly.pdbx_seq_one_letter_code
_entity_poly.pdbx_strand_id
1 'polypeptide(L)'
;MSIVPVTVRLLDREFLVSCTEEERTGLAAAANLLDLKMRELRGATRTVGFDRIAVLAALSLTHELVQLRERHAERERELTHSLGLLRRKLEAALPDS
;
A
#
# COMPACT_ATOMS: atom_id res chain seq x y z
N MET A 1 18.46 12.35 13.45
CA MET A 1 18.02 11.13 12.73
C MET A 1 19.17 10.67 11.87
N SER A 2 19.72 9.49 12.17
CA SER A 2 20.86 8.94 11.43
C SER A 2 20.32 8.12 10.26
N ILE A 3 20.74 8.47 9.04
CA ILE A 3 20.42 7.70 7.83
C ILE A 3 21.38 6.52 7.78
N VAL A 4 20.84 5.31 7.65
CA VAL A 4 21.62 4.06 7.55
C VAL A 4 21.39 3.40 6.18
N PRO A 5 22.46 2.90 5.53
CA PRO A 5 22.31 2.13 4.31
C PRO A 5 21.76 0.74 4.61
N VAL A 6 20.70 0.33 3.91
CA VAL A 6 20.07 -0.98 4.01
C VAL A 6 20.15 -1.68 2.66
N THR A 7 20.64 -2.91 2.68
CA THR A 7 20.68 -3.77 1.48
C THR A 7 19.37 -4.53 1.36
N VAL A 8 18.72 -4.41 0.20
CA VAL A 8 17.49 -5.14 -0.15
C VAL A 8 17.73 -6.00 -1.38
N ARG A 9 17.05 -7.15 -1.48
CA ARG A 9 17.20 -8.08 -2.60
C ARG A 9 15.90 -8.18 -3.40
N LEU A 10 15.96 -7.88 -4.70
CA LEU A 10 14.84 -7.91 -5.63
C LEU A 10 15.21 -8.74 -6.86
N LEU A 11 14.44 -9.80 -7.16
CA LEU A 11 14.67 -10.72 -8.28
C LEU A 11 16.14 -11.18 -8.39
N ASP A 12 16.69 -11.58 -7.25
CA ASP A 12 18.06 -12.11 -7.14
C ASP A 12 19.16 -11.04 -7.37
N ARG A 13 18.81 -9.74 -7.36
CA ARG A 13 19.73 -8.60 -7.40
C ARG A 13 19.70 -7.81 -6.09
N GLU A 14 20.84 -7.29 -5.67
CA GLU A 14 20.98 -6.49 -4.46
C GLU A 14 20.96 -5.00 -4.76
N PHE A 15 20.29 -4.22 -3.91
CA PHE A 15 20.17 -2.78 -3.99
C PHE A 15 20.48 -2.16 -2.64
N LEU A 16 21.19 -1.03 -2.65
CA LEU A 16 21.46 -0.23 -1.47
C LEU A 16 20.48 0.93 -1.42
N VAL A 17 19.70 0.99 -0.34
CA VAL A 17 18.70 2.03 -0.11
C VAL A 17 19.00 2.69 1.23
N SER A 18 19.03 4.01 1.24
CA SER A 18 19.22 4.78 2.47
C SER A 18 17.86 5.02 3.13
N CYS A 19 17.70 4.63 4.38
CA CYS A 19 16.50 4.91 5.18
C CYS A 19 16.88 5.30 6.62
N THR A 20 15.92 5.81 7.39
CA THR A 20 16.14 5.94 8.85
C THR A 20 15.98 4.60 9.54
N GLU A 21 16.43 4.49 10.79
CA GLU A 21 16.31 3.24 11.56
C GLU A 21 14.83 2.86 11.77
N GLU A 22 13.94 3.84 11.95
CA GLU A 22 12.51 3.61 12.14
C GLU A 22 11.83 3.05 10.87
N GLU A 23 12.30 3.47 9.69
CA GLU A 23 11.75 3.05 8.40
C GLU A 23 12.27 1.69 7.94
N ARG A 24 13.38 1.21 8.49
CA ARG A 24 14.07 -0.02 8.08
C ARG A 24 13.13 -1.22 7.97
N THR A 25 12.26 -1.41 8.96
CA THR A 25 11.30 -2.53 8.98
C THR A 25 10.25 -2.38 7.87
N GLY A 26 9.75 -1.17 7.64
CA GLY A 26 8.79 -0.86 6.58
C GLY A 26 9.40 -1.06 5.19
N LEU A 27 10.64 -0.61 5.00
CA LEU A 27 11.39 -0.80 3.76
C LEU A 27 11.63 -2.29 3.46
N ALA A 28 12.00 -3.08 4.47
CA ALA A 28 12.19 -4.53 4.31
C ALA A 28 10.89 -5.22 3.89
N ALA A 29 9.76 -4.86 4.50
CA ALA A 29 8.45 -5.38 4.12
C ALA A 29 8.06 -4.98 2.68
N ALA A 30 8.28 -3.71 2.31
CA ALA A 30 8.02 -3.21 0.96
C ALA A 30 8.89 -3.92 -0.10
N ALA A 31 10.17 -4.15 0.19
CA ALA A 31 11.08 -4.88 -0.70
C ALA A 31 10.63 -6.33 -0.90
N ASN A 32 10.22 -7.02 0.17
CA ASN A 32 9.69 -8.38 0.07
C ASN A 32 8.41 -8.45 -0.78
N LEU A 33 7.50 -7.49 -0.60
CA LEU A 33 6.28 -7.40 -1.40
C LEU A 33 6.58 -7.16 -2.88
N LEU A 34 7.51 -6.25 -3.17
CA LEU A 34 7.96 -5.98 -4.53
C LEU A 34 8.62 -7.21 -5.18
N ASP A 35 9.51 -7.90 -4.47
CA ASP A 35 10.17 -9.13 -4.95
C ASP A 35 9.14 -10.20 -5.31
N LEU A 36 8.13 -10.42 -4.45
CA LEU A 36 7.05 -11.38 -4.70
C LEU A 36 6.30 -11.04 -5.99
N LYS A 37 5.90 -9.77 -6.15
CA LYS A 37 5.18 -9.30 -7.35
C LYS A 37 6.02 -9.42 -8.62
N MET A 38 7.31 -9.12 -8.53
CA MET A 38 8.24 -9.28 -9.64
C MET A 38 8.39 -10.75 -10.05
N ARG A 39 8.46 -11.68 -9.09
CA ARG A 39 8.51 -13.14 -9.36
C ARG A 39 7.23 -13.66 -10.01
N GLU A 40 6.07 -13.19 -9.55
CA GLU A 40 4.76 -13.50 -10.14
C GLU A 40 4.70 -13.10 -11.62
N LEU A 41 5.05 -11.84 -11.92
CA LEU A 41 5.05 -11.31 -13.29
C LEU A 41 6.07 -12.00 -14.19
N ARG A 42 7.25 -12.37 -13.66
CA ARG A 42 8.26 -13.16 -14.37
C ARG A 42 7.71 -14.54 -14.78
N GLY A 43 6.93 -15.17 -13.90
CA GLY A 43 6.27 -16.45 -14.19
C GLY A 43 5.22 -16.35 -15.29
N ALA A 44 4.46 -15.24 -15.32
CA ALA A 44 3.44 -14.99 -16.33
C ALA A 44 4.00 -14.61 -17.71
N THR A 45 5.18 -13.98 -17.76
CA THR A 45 5.76 -13.45 -19.01
C THR A 45 7.25 -13.79 -19.16
N ARG A 46 7.51 -14.97 -19.74
CA ARG A 46 8.86 -15.59 -19.83
C ARG A 46 9.91 -14.79 -20.59
N THR A 47 9.52 -13.82 -21.43
CA THR A 47 10.40 -13.06 -22.35
C THR A 47 10.67 -11.62 -21.93
N VAL A 48 10.26 -11.19 -20.74
CA VAL A 48 10.40 -9.81 -20.29
C VAL A 48 11.70 -9.62 -19.49
N GLY A 49 12.47 -8.58 -19.83
CA GLY A 49 13.69 -8.23 -19.12
C GLY A 49 13.44 -7.69 -17.70
N PHE A 50 14.47 -7.75 -16.84
CA PHE A 50 14.41 -7.35 -15.43
C PHE A 50 13.80 -5.95 -15.23
N ASP A 51 14.29 -4.95 -15.96
CA ASP A 51 13.86 -3.54 -15.77
C ASP A 51 12.37 -3.38 -16.03
N ARG A 52 11.85 -4.06 -17.05
CA ARG A 52 10.43 -4.02 -17.38
C ARG A 52 9.57 -4.77 -16.37
N ILE A 53 10.06 -5.89 -15.81
CA ILE A 53 9.38 -6.58 -14.71
C ILE A 53 9.31 -5.68 -13.47
N ALA A 54 10.41 -4.99 -13.13
CA ALA A 54 10.45 -4.07 -11.99
C ALA A 54 9.43 -2.94 -12.13
N VAL A 55 9.37 -2.31 -13.30
CA VAL A 55 8.41 -1.24 -13.60
C VAL A 55 6.97 -1.75 -13.54
N LEU A 56 6.68 -2.90 -14.13
CA LEU A 56 5.33 -3.49 -14.11
C LEU A 56 4.89 -3.87 -12.69
N ALA A 57 5.80 -4.44 -11.89
CA ALA A 57 5.53 -4.78 -10.49
C ALA A 57 5.24 -3.53 -9.66
N ALA A 58 6.09 -2.50 -9.78
CA ALA A 58 5.90 -1.23 -9.09
C ALA A 58 4.58 -0.55 -9.48
N LEU A 59 4.24 -0.55 -10.77
CA LEU A 59 2.99 0.02 -11.26
C LEU A 59 1.76 -0.75 -10.78
N SER A 60 1.82 -2.09 -10.77
CA SER A 60 0.75 -2.92 -10.22
C SER A 60 0.50 -2.65 -8.74
N LEU A 61 1.56 -2.62 -7.93
CA LEU A 61 1.43 -2.35 -6.49
C LEU A 61 0.94 -0.92 -6.22
N THR A 62 1.39 0.05 -7.02
CA THR A 62 0.90 1.43 -6.93
C THR A 62 -0.59 1.52 -7.26
N HIS A 63 -1.04 0.78 -8.28
CA HIS A 63 -2.45 0.70 -8.63
C HIS A 63 -3.28 0.09 -7.51
N GLU A 64 -2.83 -1.02 -6.92
CA GLU A 64 -3.47 -1.67 -5.77
C GLU A 64 -3.57 -0.71 -4.55
N LEU A 65 -2.51 0.07 -4.28
CA LEU A 65 -2.49 1.08 -3.22
C LEU A 65 -3.51 2.20 -3.47
N VAL A 66 -3.60 2.71 -4.70
CA VAL A 66 -4.58 3.74 -5.08
C VAL A 66 -6.00 3.22 -4.88
N GLN A 67 -6.32 2.02 -5.38
CA GLN A 67 -7.63 1.40 -5.17
C GLN A 67 -7.95 1.19 -3.69
N LEU A 68 -6.96 0.82 -2.87
CA LEU A 68 -7.16 0.66 -1.42
C LEU A 68 -7.52 2.00 -0.75
N ARG A 69 -6.84 3.08 -1.13
CA ARG A 69 -7.12 4.44 -0.62
C ARG A 69 -8.51 4.91 -1.02
N GLU A 70 -8.92 4.69 -2.27
CA GLU A 70 -10.26 5.04 -2.75
C GLU A 70 -11.35 4.30 -1.96
N ARG A 71 -11.23 2.97 -1.82
CA ARG A 71 -12.16 2.16 -1.02
C ARG A 71 -12.20 2.58 0.45
N HIS A 72 -11.06 2.98 1.02
CA HIS A 72 -11.02 3.49 2.39
C HIS A 72 -11.82 4.80 2.51
N ALA A 73 -11.59 5.75 1.59
CA ALA A 73 -12.30 7.02 1.57
C ALA A 73 -13.81 6.86 1.30
N GLU A 74 -14.23 5.86 0.52
CA GLU A 74 -15.64 5.50 0.35
C GLU A 74 -16.25 4.98 1.66
N ARG A 75 -15.58 4.04 2.33
CA ARG A 75 -16.04 3.50 3.62
C ARG A 75 -16.14 4.58 4.70
N GLU A 76 -15.17 5.49 4.78
CA GLU A 76 -15.24 6.62 5.71
C GLU A 76 -16.44 7.52 5.45
N ARG A 77 -16.76 7.78 4.17
CA ARG A 77 -17.95 8.54 3.78
C ARG A 77 -19.24 7.81 4.17
N GLU A 78 -19.33 6.50 3.93
CA GLU A 78 -20.49 5.68 4.32
C GLU A 78 -20.69 5.63 5.83
N LEU A 79 -19.60 5.47 6.60
CA LEU A 79 -19.64 5.49 8.07
C LEU A 79 -20.10 6.85 8.59
N THR A 80 -19.54 7.94 8.05
CA THR A 80 -19.92 9.31 8.41
C THR A 80 -21.40 9.56 8.10
N HIS A 81 -21.86 9.11 6.93
CA HIS A 81 -23.26 9.21 6.54
C HIS A 81 -24.18 8.45 7.50
N SER A 82 -23.84 7.19 7.79
CA SER A 82 -24.61 6.32 8.69
C SER A 82 -24.67 6.89 10.12
N LEU A 83 -23.56 7.41 10.64
CA LEU A 83 -23.52 8.10 11.93
C LEU A 83 -24.40 9.35 11.93
N GLY A 84 -24.38 10.14 10.83
CA GLY A 84 -25.26 11.29 10.67
C GLY A 84 -26.74 10.91 10.67
N LEU A 85 -27.12 9.81 10.02
CA LEU A 85 -28.49 9.29 10.04
C LEU A 85 -28.91 8.82 11.44
N LEU A 86 -28.05 8.09 12.14
CA LEU A 86 -28.32 7.63 13.51
C LEU A 86 -28.49 8.82 14.45
N ARG A 87 -27.62 9.83 14.35
CA ARG A 87 -27.73 11.06 15.14
C ARG A 87 -29.07 11.76 14.91
N ARG A 88 -29.50 11.93 13.65
CA ARG A 88 -30.80 12.54 13.33
C ARG A 88 -31.98 11.74 13.89
N LYS A 89 -31.91 10.41 13.84
CA LYS A 89 -32.94 9.54 14.45
C LYS A 89 -33.00 9.71 15.96
N LEU A 90 -31.86 9.84 16.62
CA LEU A 90 -31.78 10.10 18.06
C LEU A 90 -32.40 11.46 18.41
N GLU A 91 -32.02 12.52 17.69
CA GLU A 91 -32.58 13.88 17.86
C GLU A 91 -34.10 13.90 17.64
N ALA A 92 -34.62 13.14 16.66
CA ALA A 92 -36.08 13.05 16.43
C ALA A 92 -36.83 12.25 17.52
N ALA A 93 -36.17 11.31 18.20
CA ALA A 93 -36.76 10.48 19.24
C ALA A 93 -36.68 11.11 20.64
N LEU A 94 -35.76 12.06 20.85
CA LEU A 94 -35.66 12.88 22.05
C LEU A 94 -35.93 14.35 21.71
N PRO A 95 -37.18 14.74 21.41
CA PRO A 95 -37.52 16.16 21.41
C PRO A 95 -37.24 16.70 22.82
N ASP A 96 -36.35 17.69 22.90
CA ASP A 96 -35.95 18.36 24.14
C ASP A 96 -37.17 18.59 25.05
N SER A 97 -37.11 18.04 26.27
CA SER A 97 -37.91 18.53 27.42
C SER A 97 -37.15 19.65 28.11
#